data_AF-A0A7X1VPT3-F1
#
_entry.id   AF-A0A7X1VPT3-F1
#
_cell.length_a   1.000
_cell.length_b   1.000
_cell.length_c   1.000
_cell.angle_alpha   90.00
_cell.angle_beta   90.00
_cell.angle_gamma   90.00
#
_symmetry.space_group_name_H-M   'P 1'
#
loop_
_entity.id
_entity.type
_entity.pdbx_description
1 polymer ?
#
loop_
_entity_poly.entity_id
_entity_poly.type
_entity_poly.pdbx_seq_one_letter_code
_entity_poly.pdbx_strand_id
1 'polypeptide(L)'
;MPAVAIHGVLKLLLHRANLTSNCQSKGKAMQKVQVARSLLGTALDLFIQDLDPISVHSLACGGCEIIEGLATHEQRNSFSSQMIDANPQLTLRNFRTQRGSIWNAFKHITQLDRKTLRDDKSILESFSDKENDAVLLTGWLDYAEYNKSLPKEAKVFILWFYSINKEHLDKELFETIIRNSEFLFPQINRKPRKEQKNILFDKCSEISDPFNAIKYLKGFNVISETIPLSSETQY
;
A
#
# COMPACT_ATOMS: atom_id res chain seq x y z
N MET A 1 -11.52 5.23 7.99
CA MET A 1 -10.22 5.30 8.70
C MET A 1 -9.93 6.76 9.03
N PRO A 2 -9.48 7.12 10.24
CA PRO A 2 -9.22 8.52 10.55
C PRO A 2 -7.91 8.99 9.91
N ALA A 3 -8.02 9.99 9.04
CA ALA A 3 -7.01 10.74 8.29
C ALA A 3 -5.66 11.01 8.99
N VAL A 4 -5.68 11.13 10.32
CA VAL A 4 -4.58 11.66 11.15
C VAL A 4 -3.44 10.65 11.34
N ALA A 5 -3.69 9.37 11.09
CA ALA A 5 -2.75 8.28 11.35
C ALA A 5 -1.60 8.13 10.35
N ILE A 6 -1.71 8.74 9.16
CA ILE A 6 -0.81 8.52 8.02
C ILE A 6 0.46 9.42 8.11
N HIS A 7 0.53 10.28 9.13
CA HIS A 7 1.42 11.45 9.18
C HIS A 7 2.93 11.14 9.35
N GLY A 8 3.34 10.13 10.14
CA GLY A 8 4.79 9.93 10.42
C GLY A 8 5.57 9.13 9.38
N VAL A 9 4.91 8.20 8.68
CA VAL A 9 5.62 7.09 8.02
C VAL A 9 5.84 7.30 6.53
N LEU A 10 4.95 8.04 5.87
CA LEU A 10 5.11 8.29 4.45
C LEU A 10 6.31 9.19 4.12
N LYS A 11 6.72 10.07 5.04
CA LYS A 11 7.89 10.94 4.88
C LYS A 11 9.19 10.13 4.72
N LEU A 12 9.25 8.94 5.32
CA LEU A 12 10.36 7.99 5.19
C LEU A 12 10.30 7.13 3.91
N LEU A 13 9.09 6.75 3.46
CA LEU A 13 8.91 5.92 2.28
C LEU A 13 9.17 6.65 0.95
N LEU A 14 8.75 7.92 0.84
CA LEU A 14 8.91 8.69 -0.39
C LEU A 14 10.36 9.10 -0.66
N HIS A 15 11.17 9.27 0.40
CA HIS A 15 12.59 9.56 0.26
C HIS A 15 13.42 8.31 -0.14
N ARG A 16 12.93 7.10 0.17
CA ARG A 16 13.67 5.84 -0.03
C ARG A 16 13.32 5.07 -1.31
N ALA A 17 12.22 5.40 -2.00
CA ALA A 17 11.73 4.61 -3.14
C ALA A 17 12.43 4.87 -4.50
N ASN A 18 13.52 5.65 -4.55
CA ASN A 18 14.26 5.99 -5.77
C ASN A 18 15.57 5.19 -5.94
N LEU A 19 15.51 3.86 -5.89
CA LEU A 19 16.65 3.03 -6.27
C LEU A 19 16.23 1.93 -7.27
N THR A 20 16.80 2.01 -8.46
CA THR A 20 16.71 0.99 -9.51
C THR A 20 17.62 -0.19 -9.19
N SER A 21 17.18 -1.43 -9.40
CA SER A 21 18.03 -2.46 -9.99
C SER A 21 17.22 -3.64 -10.55
N ASN A 22 17.93 -4.45 -11.32
CA ASN A 22 17.54 -5.03 -12.59
C ASN A 22 17.16 -6.52 -12.51
N CYS A 23 16.63 -7.03 -13.62
CA CYS A 23 16.00 -8.34 -13.81
C CYS A 23 16.94 -9.57 -13.73
N GLN A 24 16.33 -10.70 -13.35
CA GLN A 24 16.59 -12.11 -13.69
C GLN A 24 17.79 -12.90 -13.10
N SER A 25 17.45 -14.07 -12.55
CA SER A 25 18.26 -15.30 -12.73
C SER A 25 17.35 -16.54 -12.80
N LYS A 26 17.68 -17.43 -13.75
CA LYS A 26 17.05 -18.73 -14.02
C LYS A 26 17.32 -19.72 -12.87
N GLY A 27 16.35 -20.62 -12.60
CA GLY A 27 16.55 -21.84 -11.80
C GLY A 27 16.71 -21.67 -10.29
N LYS A 28 16.34 -20.53 -9.71
CA LYS A 28 16.40 -20.29 -8.27
C LYS A 28 15.08 -20.72 -7.62
N ALA A 29 15.15 -21.49 -6.53
CA ALA A 29 13.98 -21.81 -5.70
C ALA A 29 13.21 -20.52 -5.39
N MET A 30 11.89 -20.56 -5.56
CA MET A 30 11.04 -19.38 -5.41
C MET A 30 11.15 -18.84 -3.98
N GLN A 31 11.62 -17.61 -3.84
CA GLN A 31 11.76 -16.95 -2.55
C GLN A 31 10.40 -16.46 -2.06
N LYS A 32 10.19 -16.44 -0.75
CA LYS A 32 8.94 -15.96 -0.13
C LYS A 32 8.59 -14.53 -0.56
N VAL A 33 9.56 -13.65 -0.75
CA VAL A 33 9.32 -12.29 -1.26
C VAL A 33 8.76 -12.29 -2.68
N GLN A 34 9.15 -13.24 -3.53
CA GLN A 34 8.61 -13.39 -4.88
C GLN A 34 7.16 -13.89 -4.83
N VAL A 35 6.85 -14.83 -3.92
CA VAL A 35 5.46 -15.28 -3.68
C VAL A 35 4.60 -14.10 -3.26
N ALA A 36 5.06 -13.29 -2.29
CA ALA A 36 4.32 -12.12 -1.84
C ALA A 36 4.08 -11.11 -2.99
N ARG A 37 5.11 -10.84 -3.80
CA ARG A 37 4.98 -9.99 -5.00
C ARG A 37 3.92 -10.53 -5.95
N SER A 38 3.92 -11.83 -6.22
CA SER A 38 2.94 -12.46 -7.10
C SER A 38 1.52 -12.38 -6.54
N LEU A 39 1.33 -12.66 -5.25
CA LEU A 39 0.02 -12.57 -4.60
C LEU A 39 -0.53 -11.14 -4.64
N LEU A 40 0.27 -10.15 -4.24
CA LEU A 40 -0.12 -8.73 -4.29
C LEU A 40 -0.36 -8.25 -5.72
N GLY A 41 0.48 -8.70 -6.66
CA GLY A 41 0.35 -8.40 -8.09
C GLY A 41 -0.95 -8.91 -8.68
N THR A 42 -1.27 -10.19 -8.47
CA THR A 42 -2.52 -10.79 -8.93
C THR A 42 -3.73 -10.18 -8.23
N ALA A 43 -3.65 -9.89 -6.93
CA ALA A 43 -4.73 -9.19 -6.22
C ALA A 43 -5.01 -7.82 -6.85
N LEU A 44 -3.96 -7.05 -7.14
CA LEU A 44 -4.11 -5.74 -7.76
C LEU A 44 -4.64 -5.84 -9.20
N ASP A 45 -4.19 -6.82 -9.97
CA ASP A 45 -4.66 -7.04 -11.34
C ASP A 45 -6.17 -7.34 -11.39
N LEU A 46 -6.62 -8.28 -10.56
CA LEU A 46 -8.04 -8.59 -10.39
C LEU A 46 -8.85 -7.36 -9.93
N PHE A 47 -8.29 -6.59 -9.01
CA PHE A 47 -8.92 -5.39 -8.49
C PHE A 47 -9.14 -4.34 -9.58
N ILE A 48 -8.10 -4.06 -10.37
CA ILE A 48 -8.11 -3.08 -11.45
C ILE A 48 -9.10 -3.49 -12.55
N GLN A 49 -9.17 -4.79 -12.86
CA GLN A 49 -10.09 -5.34 -13.86
C GLN A 49 -11.55 -5.49 -13.36
N ASP A 50 -11.85 -5.03 -12.15
CA ASP A 50 -13.18 -5.12 -11.51
C ASP A 50 -13.71 -6.57 -11.45
N LEU A 51 -12.81 -7.51 -11.12
CA LEU A 51 -13.10 -8.93 -10.96
C LEU A 51 -13.41 -9.30 -9.50
N ASP A 52 -13.47 -10.59 -9.18
CA ASP A 52 -13.96 -11.13 -7.90
C ASP A 52 -13.29 -10.48 -6.66
N PRO A 53 -14.04 -9.70 -5.86
CA PRO A 53 -13.49 -8.99 -4.71
C PRO A 53 -13.04 -9.92 -3.58
N ILE A 54 -13.58 -11.14 -3.47
CA ILE A 54 -13.15 -12.12 -2.46
C ILE A 54 -11.75 -12.64 -2.77
N SER A 55 -11.49 -12.97 -4.04
CA SER A 55 -10.17 -13.38 -4.52
C SER A 55 -9.14 -12.26 -4.33
N VAL A 56 -9.50 -11.00 -4.66
CA VAL A 56 -8.66 -9.82 -4.41
C VAL A 56 -8.26 -9.77 -2.93
N HIS A 57 -9.25 -9.82 -2.02
CA HIS A 57 -9.01 -9.71 -0.59
C HIS A 57 -8.10 -10.83 -0.07
N SER A 58 -8.38 -12.06 -0.50
CA SER A 58 -7.68 -13.27 -0.06
C SER A 58 -6.22 -13.25 -0.48
N LEU A 59 -5.96 -12.90 -1.74
CA LEU A 59 -4.60 -12.80 -2.28
C LEU A 59 -3.82 -11.64 -1.63
N ALA A 60 -4.46 -10.48 -1.46
CA ALA A 60 -3.83 -9.33 -0.82
C ALA A 60 -3.45 -9.63 0.65
N CYS A 61 -4.35 -10.26 1.41
CA CYS A 61 -4.08 -10.69 2.78
C CYS A 61 -2.95 -11.73 2.85
N GLY A 62 -2.96 -12.73 1.96
CA GLY A 62 -1.88 -13.72 1.87
C GLY A 62 -0.52 -13.08 1.57
N GLY A 63 -0.48 -12.09 0.66
CA GLY A 63 0.71 -11.31 0.37
C GLY A 63 1.21 -10.51 1.59
N CYS A 64 0.29 -9.85 2.31
CA CYS A 64 0.60 -9.14 3.55
C CYS A 64 1.22 -10.06 4.61
N GLU A 65 0.58 -11.22 4.88
CA GLU A 65 1.06 -12.17 5.90
C GLU A 65 2.49 -12.66 5.59
N ILE A 66 2.84 -12.88 4.33
CA ILE A 66 4.19 -13.28 3.94
C ILE A 66 5.20 -12.15 4.18
N ILE A 67 4.90 -10.91 3.77
CA ILE A 67 5.83 -9.78 3.96
C ILE A 67 6.01 -9.47 5.45
N GLU A 68 4.93 -9.47 6.23
CA GLU A 68 4.99 -9.27 7.68
C GLU A 68 5.81 -10.36 8.37
N GLY A 69 5.63 -11.63 7.95
CA GLY A 69 6.44 -12.75 8.44
C GLY A 69 7.92 -12.60 8.12
N LEU A 70 8.27 -12.17 6.90
CA LEU A 70 9.66 -11.91 6.49
C LEU A 70 10.28 -10.75 7.29
N ALA A 71 9.58 -9.62 7.40
CA ALA A 71 10.05 -8.46 8.16
C ALA A 71 10.28 -8.82 9.64
N THR A 72 9.35 -9.57 10.24
CA THR A 72 9.45 -10.06 11.63
C THR A 72 10.65 -10.97 11.82
N HIS A 73 10.85 -11.95 10.91
CA HIS A 73 11.96 -12.88 10.96
C HIS A 73 13.33 -12.17 10.85
N GLU A 74 13.41 -11.11 10.04
CA GLU A 74 14.62 -10.31 9.85
C GLU A 74 14.78 -9.16 10.87
N GLN A 75 13.89 -9.06 11.86
CA GLN A 75 13.86 -7.97 12.84
C GLN A 75 13.81 -6.57 12.17
N ARG A 76 13.12 -6.47 11.04
CA ARG A 76 12.88 -5.21 10.32
C ARG A 76 11.49 -4.68 10.66
N ASN A 77 11.39 -3.37 10.78
CA ASN A 77 10.10 -2.71 10.95
C ASN A 77 9.33 -2.77 9.62
N SER A 78 8.07 -3.21 9.67
CA SER A 78 7.13 -3.05 8.55
C SER A 78 6.62 -1.60 8.48
N PHE A 79 6.06 -1.17 7.34
CA PHE A 79 5.36 0.11 7.26
C PHE A 79 4.22 0.15 8.29
N SER A 80 3.49 -0.96 8.40
CA SER A 80 2.46 -1.15 9.42
C SER A 80 3.01 -0.92 10.83
N SER A 81 4.20 -1.46 11.16
CA SER A 81 4.88 -1.25 12.44
C SER A 81 5.22 0.22 12.70
N GLN A 82 5.80 0.89 11.69
CA GLN A 82 6.16 2.31 11.79
C GLN A 82 4.92 3.21 11.95
N MET A 83 3.78 2.81 11.38
CA MET A 83 2.51 3.57 11.46
C MET A 83 1.94 3.63 12.88
N ILE A 84 2.28 2.64 13.68
CA ILE A 84 1.86 2.55 15.08
C ILE A 84 2.80 3.34 15.97
N ASP A 85 4.10 3.27 15.69
CA ASP A 85 5.09 4.11 16.38
C ASP A 85 4.77 5.60 16.19
N ALA A 86 4.29 5.98 15.00
CA ALA A 86 3.88 7.34 14.66
C ALA A 86 2.49 7.74 15.18
N ASN A 87 1.64 6.79 15.58
CA ASN A 87 0.32 7.06 16.14
C ASN A 87 0.02 6.10 17.30
N PRO A 88 0.41 6.44 18.54
CA PRO A 88 0.24 5.58 19.71
C PRO A 88 -1.21 5.20 20.03
N GLN A 89 -2.19 5.95 19.51
CA GLN A 89 -3.62 5.65 19.65
C GLN A 89 -4.10 4.56 18.68
N LEU A 90 -3.32 4.28 17.63
CA LEU A 90 -3.52 3.12 16.77
C LEU A 90 -2.64 1.96 17.24
N THR A 91 -3.26 0.85 17.62
CA THR A 91 -2.51 -0.37 17.89
C THR A 91 -2.35 -1.19 16.60
N LEU A 92 -1.21 -1.88 16.44
CA LEU A 92 -1.00 -2.94 15.43
C LEU A 92 -2.18 -3.91 15.42
N ARG A 93 -2.70 -4.16 16.62
CA ARG A 93 -3.87 -4.98 16.86
C ARG A 93 -5.10 -4.41 16.18
N ASN A 94 -5.45 -3.13 16.32
CA ASN A 94 -6.67 -2.58 15.72
C ASN A 94 -6.62 -2.61 14.19
N PHE A 95 -5.48 -2.26 13.59
CA PHE A 95 -5.27 -2.29 12.15
C PHE A 95 -5.31 -3.74 11.59
N ARG A 96 -4.61 -4.66 12.26
CA ARG A 96 -4.64 -6.09 11.92
C ARG A 96 -5.98 -6.75 12.24
N THR A 97 -6.73 -6.27 13.23
CA THR A 97 -8.02 -6.85 13.63
C THR A 97 -9.08 -6.52 12.60
N GLN A 98 -9.09 -5.31 12.04
CA GLN A 98 -10.05 -4.93 11.01
C GLN A 98 -9.79 -5.67 9.67
N ARG A 99 -8.53 -5.79 9.25
CA ARG A 99 -8.15 -6.65 8.11
C ARG A 99 -8.37 -8.13 8.43
N GLY A 100 -8.02 -8.52 9.65
CA GLY A 100 -8.02 -9.90 10.11
C GLY A 100 -9.41 -10.47 10.34
N SER A 101 -10.43 -9.67 10.61
CA SER A 101 -11.80 -10.17 10.79
C SER A 101 -12.37 -10.75 9.50
N ILE A 102 -12.28 -10.00 8.40
CA ILE A 102 -12.73 -10.43 7.06
C ILE A 102 -11.87 -11.60 6.58
N TRP A 103 -10.55 -11.49 6.71
CA TRP A 103 -9.67 -12.57 6.29
C TRP A 103 -9.91 -13.87 7.09
N ASN A 104 -10.09 -13.78 8.41
CA ASN A 104 -10.42 -14.93 9.24
C ASN A 104 -11.78 -15.53 8.88
N ALA A 105 -12.79 -14.70 8.58
CA ALA A 105 -14.10 -15.16 8.11
C ALA A 105 -14.01 -15.93 6.79
N PHE A 106 -13.08 -15.55 5.89
CA PHE A 106 -12.85 -16.29 4.65
C PHE A 106 -12.03 -17.56 4.85
N LYS A 107 -10.97 -17.54 5.68
CA LYS A 107 -10.00 -18.65 5.74
C LYS A 107 -10.29 -19.70 6.81
N HIS A 108 -11.08 -19.39 7.83
CA HIS A 108 -11.34 -20.30 8.95
C HIS A 108 -12.82 -20.70 8.99
N ILE A 109 -13.09 -22.00 9.03
CA ILE A 109 -14.44 -22.54 9.23
C ILE A 109 -14.78 -22.70 10.72
N THR A 110 -13.77 -22.92 11.56
CA THR A 110 -13.92 -23.10 13.01
C THR A 110 -13.25 -22.00 13.80
N GLN A 111 -13.66 -21.83 15.05
CA GLN A 111 -12.93 -21.05 16.04
C GLN A 111 -11.56 -21.68 16.34
N LEU A 112 -10.79 -21.06 17.24
CA LEU A 112 -9.45 -21.52 17.63
C LEU A 112 -9.46 -22.93 18.23
N ASP A 113 -10.59 -23.37 18.80
CA ASP A 113 -10.78 -24.71 19.35
C ASP A 113 -10.83 -25.83 18.29
N ARG A 114 -10.90 -25.47 17.00
CA ARG A 114 -11.04 -26.38 15.85
C ARG A 114 -12.27 -27.28 15.89
N LYS A 115 -13.28 -26.91 16.68
CA LYS A 115 -14.50 -27.70 16.89
C LYS A 115 -15.75 -26.88 16.68
N THR A 116 -15.77 -25.65 17.18
CA THR A 116 -16.94 -24.78 17.10
C THR A 116 -16.95 -24.04 15.77
N LEU A 117 -18.07 -24.13 15.02
CA LEU A 117 -18.24 -23.35 13.79
C LEU A 117 -18.24 -21.85 14.10
N ARG A 118 -17.63 -21.05 13.22
CA ARG A 118 -17.67 -19.60 13.33
C ARG A 118 -19.03 -19.07 12.86
N ASP A 119 -19.55 -18.07 13.57
CA ASP A 119 -20.64 -17.24 13.08
C ASP A 119 -20.06 -15.94 12.53
N ASP A 120 -19.77 -15.94 11.23
CA ASP A 120 -19.22 -14.78 10.52
C ASP A 120 -20.28 -14.09 9.63
N LYS A 121 -21.57 -14.43 9.80
CA LYS A 121 -22.65 -13.99 8.89
C LYS A 121 -22.65 -12.46 8.67
N SER A 122 -22.59 -11.68 9.75
CA SER A 122 -22.60 -10.22 9.68
C SER A 122 -21.35 -9.62 9.02
N ILE A 123 -20.19 -10.28 9.15
CA ILE A 123 -18.94 -9.86 8.50
C ILE A 123 -19.05 -10.14 6.99
N LEU A 124 -19.55 -11.32 6.61
CA LEU A 124 -19.70 -11.71 5.22
C LEU A 124 -20.76 -10.86 4.50
N GLU A 125 -21.87 -10.54 5.16
CA GLU A 125 -22.94 -9.69 4.62
C GLU A 125 -22.52 -8.22 4.44
N SER A 126 -21.55 -7.75 5.23
CA SER A 126 -21.05 -6.36 5.16
C SER A 126 -19.83 -6.18 4.25
N PHE A 127 -19.24 -7.26 3.75
CA PHE A 127 -18.08 -7.20 2.86
C PHE A 127 -18.43 -6.54 1.52
N SER A 128 -17.57 -5.64 1.06
CA SER A 128 -17.66 -5.04 -0.27
C SER A 128 -16.27 -4.91 -0.91
N ASP A 129 -16.24 -4.49 -2.17
CA ASP A 129 -14.98 -4.20 -2.88
C ASP A 129 -14.16 -3.07 -2.21
N LYS A 130 -14.79 -2.18 -1.44
CA LYS A 130 -14.09 -1.05 -0.79
C LYS A 130 -13.09 -1.50 0.26
N GLU A 131 -13.38 -2.60 0.95
CA GLU A 131 -12.50 -3.18 1.96
C GLU A 131 -11.15 -3.60 1.36
N ASN A 132 -11.07 -3.83 0.04
CA ASN A 132 -9.83 -4.18 -0.65
C ASN A 132 -8.83 -3.01 -0.76
N ASP A 133 -9.29 -1.76 -0.79
CA ASP A 133 -8.44 -0.59 -1.02
C ASP A 133 -7.32 -0.49 0.03
N ALA A 134 -7.71 -0.56 1.29
CA ALA A 134 -6.78 -0.44 2.42
C ALA A 134 -5.83 -1.65 2.50
N VAL A 135 -6.30 -2.86 2.19
CA VAL A 135 -5.48 -4.07 2.25
C VAL A 135 -4.42 -4.06 1.15
N LEU A 136 -4.80 -3.70 -0.07
CA LEU A 136 -3.87 -3.54 -1.20
C LEU A 136 -2.84 -2.44 -0.92
N LEU A 137 -3.28 -1.27 -0.40
CA LEU A 137 -2.37 -0.19 -0.03
C LEU A 137 -1.34 -0.66 0.99
N THR A 138 -1.81 -1.28 2.07
CA THR A 138 -0.97 -1.79 3.15
C THR A 138 0.06 -2.78 2.61
N GLY A 139 -0.40 -3.79 1.86
CA GLY A 139 0.47 -4.83 1.33
C GLY A 139 1.56 -4.27 0.43
N TRP A 140 1.24 -3.29 -0.41
CA TRP A 140 2.23 -2.64 -1.26
C TRP A 140 3.19 -1.73 -0.49
N LEU A 141 2.74 -0.99 0.52
CA LEU A 141 3.63 -0.16 1.35
C LEU A 141 4.58 -1.01 2.20
N ASP A 142 4.08 -2.10 2.80
CA ASP A 142 4.92 -3.07 3.51
C ASP A 142 5.91 -3.76 2.56
N TYR A 143 5.47 -4.13 1.34
CA TYR A 143 6.36 -4.68 0.31
C TYR A 143 7.44 -3.67 -0.08
N ALA A 144 7.08 -2.39 -0.28
CA ALA A 144 8.03 -1.33 -0.61
C ALA A 144 9.08 -1.14 0.49
N GLU A 145 8.65 -1.15 1.76
CA GLU A 145 9.56 -1.01 2.89
C GLU A 145 10.51 -2.21 2.99
N TYR A 146 10.03 -3.43 2.74
CA TYR A 146 10.87 -4.62 2.77
C TYR A 146 11.80 -4.73 1.55
N ASN A 147 11.28 -4.55 0.34
CA ASN A 147 11.95 -4.80 -0.94
C ASN A 147 12.62 -3.55 -1.55
N LYS A 148 12.45 -2.38 -0.94
CA LYS A 148 13.00 -1.07 -1.36
C LYS A 148 12.64 -0.65 -2.80
N SER A 149 11.63 -1.27 -3.38
CA SER A 149 11.14 -0.98 -4.73
C SER A 149 9.68 -1.39 -4.88
N LEU A 150 8.98 -0.71 -5.78
CA LEU A 150 7.58 -0.98 -6.15
C LEU A 150 7.45 -1.24 -7.65
N PRO A 151 6.63 -2.21 -8.07
CA PRO A 151 6.22 -2.34 -9.47
C PRO A 151 5.40 -1.12 -9.92
N LYS A 152 5.37 -0.85 -11.22
CA LYS A 152 4.73 0.37 -11.77
C LYS A 152 3.25 0.45 -11.40
N GLU A 153 2.55 -0.68 -11.45
CA GLU A 153 1.12 -0.80 -11.20
C GLU A 153 0.80 -0.43 -9.75
N ALA A 154 1.63 -0.89 -8.81
CA ALA A 154 1.48 -0.54 -7.40
C ALA A 154 1.71 0.95 -7.15
N LYS A 155 2.68 1.58 -7.84
CA LYS A 155 2.90 3.03 -7.75
C LYS A 155 1.69 3.83 -8.26
N VAL A 156 1.14 3.44 -9.41
CA VAL A 156 -0.06 4.07 -10.00
C VAL A 156 -1.27 3.88 -9.06
N PHE A 157 -1.45 2.68 -8.52
CA PHE A 157 -2.51 2.37 -7.55
C PHE A 157 -2.41 3.22 -6.27
N ILE A 158 -1.20 3.40 -5.71
CA ILE A 158 -1.01 4.25 -4.53
C ILE A 158 -1.45 5.70 -4.82
N LEU A 159 -1.08 6.26 -5.98
CA LEU A 159 -1.53 7.59 -6.39
C LEU A 159 -3.05 7.64 -6.55
N TRP A 160 -3.65 6.63 -7.19
CA TRP A 160 -5.09 6.51 -7.32
C TRP A 160 -5.80 6.49 -5.96
N PHE A 161 -5.29 5.70 -5.00
CA PHE A 161 -5.83 5.60 -3.65
C PHE A 161 -5.84 6.97 -2.96
N TYR A 162 -4.77 7.74 -3.10
CA TYR A 162 -4.71 9.09 -2.53
C TYR A 162 -5.68 10.06 -3.22
N SER A 163 -5.89 9.94 -4.53
CA SER A 163 -6.87 10.78 -5.24
C SER A 163 -8.31 10.53 -4.82
N ILE A 164 -8.67 9.29 -4.50
CA ILE A 164 -10.03 8.95 -4.01
C ILE A 164 -10.24 9.24 -2.52
N ASN A 165 -9.18 9.48 -1.74
CA ASN A 165 -9.23 9.74 -0.29
C ASN A 165 -8.65 11.11 0.11
N LYS A 166 -8.51 12.06 -0.83
CA LYS A 166 -7.74 13.30 -0.63
C LYS A 166 -8.24 14.19 0.51
N GLU A 167 -9.54 14.16 0.80
CA GLU A 167 -10.15 14.87 1.92
C GLU A 167 -9.67 14.37 3.29
N HIS A 168 -9.07 13.19 3.34
CA HIS A 168 -8.54 12.55 4.53
C HIS A 168 -7.01 12.64 4.60
N LEU A 169 -6.38 13.48 3.78
CA LEU A 169 -4.94 13.67 3.78
C LEU A 169 -4.58 15.03 4.36
N ASP A 170 -3.55 15.05 5.19
CA ASP A 170 -2.90 16.26 5.64
C ASP A 170 -2.23 16.96 4.44
N LYS A 171 -2.75 18.12 4.04
CA LYS A 171 -2.31 18.84 2.84
C LYS A 171 -0.87 19.31 2.93
N GLU A 172 -0.40 19.68 4.13
CA GLU A 172 0.95 20.19 4.33
C GLU A 172 1.98 19.07 4.16
N LEU A 173 1.65 17.87 4.63
CA LEU A 173 2.53 16.72 4.56
C LEU A 173 2.53 16.05 3.17
N PHE A 174 1.39 16.08 2.49
CA PHE A 174 1.17 15.33 1.26
C PHE A 174 1.07 16.18 0.01
N GLU A 175 1.45 17.46 0.05
CA GLU A 175 1.26 18.39 -1.07
C GLU A 175 1.74 17.82 -2.41
N THR A 176 2.95 17.24 -2.45
CA THR A 176 3.49 16.65 -3.68
C THR A 176 2.70 15.41 -4.13
N ILE A 177 2.30 14.53 -3.21
CA ILE A 177 1.48 13.37 -3.56
C ILE A 177 0.12 13.82 -4.06
N ILE A 178 -0.56 14.71 -3.33
CA ILE A 178 -1.89 15.24 -3.68
C ILE A 178 -1.84 15.92 -5.05
N ARG A 179 -0.81 16.72 -5.32
CA ARG A 179 -0.63 17.35 -6.63
C ARG A 179 -0.45 16.31 -7.73
N ASN A 180 0.41 15.31 -7.51
CA ASN A 180 0.67 14.27 -8.51
C ASN A 180 -0.56 13.38 -8.72
N SER A 181 -1.29 13.08 -7.65
CA SER A 181 -2.47 12.24 -7.68
C SER A 181 -3.63 12.97 -8.39
N GLU A 182 -3.83 14.26 -8.14
CA GLU A 182 -4.84 15.07 -8.85
C GLU A 182 -4.46 15.26 -10.33
N PHE A 183 -3.18 15.43 -10.64
CA PHE A 183 -2.72 15.50 -12.03
C PHE A 183 -3.01 14.21 -12.80
N LEU A 184 -2.72 13.05 -12.19
CA LEU A 184 -2.88 11.76 -12.85
C LEU A 184 -4.33 11.26 -12.88
N PHE A 185 -5.11 11.63 -11.86
CA PHE A 185 -6.49 11.21 -11.65
C PHE A 185 -7.41 12.39 -11.28
N PRO A 186 -7.63 13.35 -12.20
CA PRO A 186 -8.41 14.55 -11.91
C PRO A 186 -9.86 14.18 -11.56
N GLN A 187 -10.35 14.71 -10.43
CA GLN A 187 -11.73 14.51 -9.93
C GLN A 187 -12.21 13.05 -9.85
N ILE A 188 -11.29 12.08 -9.72
CA ILE A 188 -11.65 10.65 -9.74
C ILE A 188 -12.58 10.25 -8.59
N ASN A 189 -12.49 10.92 -7.44
CA ASN A 189 -13.35 10.68 -6.29
C ASN A 189 -14.85 10.93 -6.55
N ARG A 190 -15.19 11.68 -7.62
CA ARG A 190 -16.58 11.95 -8.03
C ARG A 190 -17.16 10.89 -8.98
N LYS A 191 -16.32 9.99 -9.49
CA LYS A 191 -16.73 9.00 -10.49
C LYS A 191 -17.29 7.74 -9.81
N PRO A 192 -18.23 7.01 -10.45
CA PRO A 192 -18.64 5.69 -9.99
C PRO A 192 -17.45 4.74 -9.86
N ARG A 193 -17.52 3.80 -8.92
CA ARG A 193 -16.40 2.89 -8.58
C ARG A 193 -15.81 2.16 -9.79
N LYS A 194 -16.67 1.62 -10.66
CA LYS A 194 -16.24 0.95 -11.89
C LYS A 194 -15.45 1.88 -12.83
N GLU A 195 -15.89 3.13 -12.96
CA GLU A 195 -15.19 4.12 -13.78
C GLU A 195 -13.84 4.52 -13.15
N GLN A 196 -13.76 4.61 -11.81
CA GLN A 196 -12.49 4.83 -11.12
C GLN A 196 -11.47 3.73 -11.44
N LYS A 197 -11.90 2.46 -11.45
CA LYS A 197 -11.05 1.30 -11.77
C LYS A 197 -10.65 1.25 -13.25
N ASN A 198 -11.55 1.58 -14.17
CA ASN A 198 -11.22 1.71 -15.59
C ASN A 198 -10.13 2.75 -15.85
N ILE A 199 -10.24 3.93 -15.23
CA ILE A 199 -9.21 4.98 -15.36
C ILE A 199 -7.87 4.50 -14.76
N LEU A 200 -7.92 3.78 -13.63
CA LEU A 200 -6.73 3.17 -13.05
C LEU A 200 -6.08 2.16 -14.03
N PHE A 201 -6.87 1.30 -14.68
CA PHE A 201 -6.41 0.36 -15.68
C PHE A 201 -5.71 1.06 -16.85
N ASP A 202 -6.34 2.11 -17.39
CA ASP A 202 -5.78 2.90 -18.49
C ASP A 202 -4.43 3.51 -18.10
N LYS A 203 -4.33 4.09 -16.89
CA LYS A 203 -3.07 4.68 -16.39
C LYS A 203 -1.97 3.67 -16.14
N CYS A 204 -2.30 2.46 -15.68
CA CYS A 204 -1.31 1.38 -15.56
C CYS A 204 -0.73 0.94 -16.92
N SER A 205 -1.52 1.08 -17.98
CA SER A 205 -1.13 0.75 -19.36
C SER A 205 -0.32 1.86 -20.03
N GLU A 206 -0.71 3.13 -19.83
CA GLU A 206 -0.08 4.31 -20.44
C GLU A 206 1.29 4.65 -19.85
N ILE A 207 1.50 4.40 -18.55
CA ILE A 207 2.62 4.95 -17.82
C ILE A 207 3.76 3.93 -17.70
N SER A 208 4.92 4.26 -18.28
CA SER A 208 6.15 3.44 -18.17
C SER A 208 6.81 3.55 -16.79
N ASP A 209 6.82 4.75 -16.18
CA ASP A 209 7.17 4.96 -14.78
C ASP A 209 6.43 6.19 -14.21
N PRO A 210 5.47 6.01 -13.28
CA PRO A 210 4.64 7.11 -12.77
C PRO A 210 5.41 8.16 -11.98
N PHE A 211 6.60 7.84 -11.46
CA PHE A 211 7.43 8.82 -10.76
C PHE A 211 8.44 9.51 -11.69
N ASN A 212 8.80 8.90 -12.84
CA ASN A 212 9.64 9.54 -13.87
C ASN A 212 8.82 10.26 -14.97
N ALA A 213 7.56 9.90 -15.22
CA ALA A 213 6.64 10.69 -16.04
C ALA A 213 6.51 12.13 -15.50
N ILE A 214 6.71 12.29 -14.19
CA ILE A 214 6.75 13.58 -13.48
C ILE A 214 8.09 14.29 -13.64
N LYS A 215 9.19 13.58 -13.93
CA LYS A 215 10.52 14.16 -14.21
C LYS A 215 10.58 14.93 -15.54
N TYR A 216 9.59 14.74 -16.42
CA TYR A 216 9.40 15.54 -17.63
C TYR A 216 8.56 16.82 -17.41
N LEU A 217 7.99 17.00 -16.21
CA LEU A 217 7.36 18.26 -15.76
C LEU A 217 8.35 19.12 -14.95
N LYS A 218 9.65 19.00 -15.25
CA LYS A 218 10.75 19.81 -14.70
C LYS A 218 10.60 21.28 -15.10
N GLY A 219 9.78 22.00 -14.35
CA GLY A 219 9.77 23.46 -14.27
C GLY A 219 9.98 23.99 -12.86
N PHE A 220 10.21 23.13 -11.87
CA PHE A 220 10.40 23.53 -10.47
C PHE A 220 11.68 22.92 -9.89
N ASN A 221 12.72 23.76 -9.80
CA ASN A 221 13.89 23.54 -8.97
C ASN A 221 13.45 23.51 -7.51
N VAL A 222 13.69 22.41 -6.80
CA VAL A 222 13.75 22.41 -5.33
C VAL A 222 14.95 21.57 -4.89
N ILE A 223 16.02 22.31 -4.60
CA ILE A 223 17.02 22.09 -3.53
C ILE A 223 17.73 20.74 -3.58
N SER A 224 18.69 20.64 -4.50
CA SER A 224 19.97 20.03 -4.16
C SER A 224 20.87 21.14 -3.58
N GLU A 225 20.81 21.38 -2.28
CA GLU A 225 21.85 22.16 -1.60
C GLU A 225 21.80 21.91 -0.09
N THR A 226 22.80 21.15 0.38
CA THR A 226 23.51 21.28 1.66
C THR A 226 22.72 21.73 2.89
N ILE A 227 22.42 20.78 3.79
CA ILE A 227 22.33 21.10 5.23
C ILE A 227 23.77 20.99 5.78
N PRO A 228 24.35 22.06 6.34
CA PRO A 228 25.64 21.97 7.00
C PRO A 228 25.46 21.23 8.33
N LEU A 229 26.33 20.25 8.55
CA LEU A 229 26.57 19.69 9.89
C LEU A 229 27.11 20.81 10.77
N SER A 230 26.27 21.38 11.64
CA SER A 230 26.73 22.25 12.71
C SER A 230 27.52 21.40 13.71
N SER A 231 28.83 21.58 13.65
CA SER A 231 29.79 21.20 14.66
C SER A 231 29.58 21.98 15.97
N GLU A 232 29.99 21.32 17.05
CA GLU A 232 30.49 21.91 18.30
C GLU A 232 29.51 22.31 19.40
N THR A 233 29.44 21.40 20.37
CA THR A 233 29.24 21.66 21.79
C THR A 233 30.50 22.32 22.39
N GLN A 234 30.42 23.60 22.74
CA GLN A 234 31.18 24.32 23.79
C GLN A 234 30.19 25.41 24.27
N TYR A 235 29.73 25.51 25.51
CA TYR A 235 30.38 25.49 26.81
C TYR A 235 29.44 24.93 27.89
#